data_AF-A0A0C9PSI2-F1
#
_entry.id   AF-A0A0C9PSI2-F1
#
_cell.length_a   1.000
_cell.length_b   1.000
_cell.length_c   1.000
_cell.angle_alpha   90.00
_cell.angle_beta   90.00
_cell.angle_gamma   90.00
#
_symmetry.space_group_name_H-M   'P 1'
#
loop_
_entity.id
_entity.type
_entity.pdbx_description
1 polymer ?
#
loop_
_entity_poly.entity_id
_entity_poly.type
_entity_poly.pdbx_seq_one_letter_code
_entity_poly.pdbx_strand_id
1 'polypeptide(L)'
;KKIAPYASVIINGIYWAVDSPKLLTIPDAKYLLRPAHTPWLPISVGAPALPHRMLAICDISADPGGSIEFMNECTTIDTPFCLYDADRNKDTKSFKGPGVLVCSIDNMPTQLPKEATDFFGDLLYPYTLDIIRSEAKKPLEEHNFTPAVHGAIIASNGRLTPNFEYIQELRQMNNKSRHKADDGQPEAQTVVVFGAGYVSAPLVEYLHRDGNIKIVVCSHLKDEADSLANKYPGVESVFLNVTERPDTLREIVSSADVAVSLLPYGLHHVIAKTCIECRTHLVTASYLNDEIRALHEEAEGAGVTILNEVGLDPGIDHLLALECFDDVKQAGGKIESFISWCGGLPAPECSDNPLRYKFSWSPRGVLLNTLSPAKYYHNGQVVEIAGGGDLMSTVQDLDFLPGFALEGFPNRDSTMYRDLYGIPNASTILRGTLRFKGFTDTVQALQYLGLVDPNPHPSLHPNGPDITWVTRIIYLFIYFVW
;
A
#
# COMPACT_ATOMS: atom_id res chain seq x y z
N LYS A 1 14.73 -18.94 29.78
CA LYS A 1 13.59 -19.80 30.21
C LYS A 1 13.31 -19.84 31.73
N LYS A 2 14.32 -19.93 32.62
CA LYS A 2 14.08 -19.99 34.08
C LYS A 2 13.72 -18.65 34.74
N ILE A 3 14.22 -17.53 34.21
CA ILE A 3 14.08 -16.20 34.81
C ILE A 3 13.24 -15.27 33.93
N ALA A 4 13.50 -15.23 32.62
CA ALA A 4 12.84 -14.35 31.66
C ALA A 4 11.29 -14.30 31.74
N PRO A 5 10.54 -15.41 31.94
CA PRO A 5 9.08 -15.36 32.11
C PRO A 5 8.61 -14.54 33.34
N TYR A 6 9.48 -14.37 34.34
CA TYR A 6 9.17 -13.67 35.58
C TYR A 6 9.73 -12.25 35.62
N ALA A 7 10.55 -11.87 34.64
CA ALA A 7 11.17 -10.56 34.57
C ALA A 7 10.24 -9.54 33.90
N SER A 8 10.18 -8.33 34.45
CA SER A 8 9.48 -7.20 33.82
C SER A 8 10.40 -6.35 32.95
N VAL A 9 11.67 -6.25 33.31
CA VAL A 9 12.68 -5.53 32.54
C VAL A 9 13.96 -6.36 32.50
N ILE A 10 14.60 -6.43 31.33
CA ILE A 10 15.94 -7.02 31.16
C ILE A 10 16.88 -5.91 30.71
N ILE A 11 18.00 -5.74 31.40
CA ILE A 11 19.08 -4.86 30.96
C ILE A 11 20.25 -5.76 30.57
N ASN A 12 20.60 -5.75 29.29
CA ASN A 12 21.67 -6.52 28.71
C ASN A 12 22.86 -5.61 28.45
N GLY A 13 24.04 -6.01 28.93
CA GLY A 13 25.31 -5.34 28.68
C GLY A 13 26.44 -6.35 28.58
N ILE A 14 26.11 -7.57 28.15
CA ILE A 14 27.08 -8.64 28.03
C ILE A 14 27.91 -8.41 26.77
N TYR A 15 29.20 -8.70 26.87
CA TYR A 15 30.00 -8.92 25.67
C TYR A 15 29.55 -10.22 25.02
N TRP A 16 29.28 -10.19 23.72
CA TRP A 16 28.84 -11.35 22.94
C TRP A 16 29.77 -11.57 21.74
N ALA A 17 30.29 -12.78 21.61
CA ALA A 17 31.08 -13.21 20.45
C ALA A 17 30.25 -14.15 19.56
N VAL A 18 30.60 -14.28 18.28
CA VAL A 18 29.85 -15.06 17.28
C VAL A 18 29.59 -16.51 17.71
N ASP A 19 30.50 -17.12 18.48
CA ASP A 19 30.37 -18.50 18.99
C ASP A 19 29.73 -18.60 20.39
N SER A 20 29.28 -17.48 20.97
CA SER A 20 28.64 -17.45 22.28
C SER A 20 27.14 -17.73 22.17
N PRO A 21 26.54 -18.48 23.11
CA PRO A 21 25.10 -18.72 23.09
C PRO A 21 24.32 -17.40 23.22
N LYS A 22 23.22 -17.29 22.48
CA LYS A 22 22.31 -16.14 22.58
C LYS A 22 21.58 -16.16 23.92
N LEU A 23 21.40 -14.98 24.52
CA LEU A 23 20.67 -14.80 25.77
C LEU A 23 19.16 -14.99 25.55
N LEU A 24 18.64 -14.43 24.45
CA LEU A 24 17.26 -14.63 23.99
C LEU A 24 17.25 -14.83 22.47
N THR A 25 16.59 -15.89 22.04
CA THR A 25 16.38 -16.23 20.62
C THR A 25 15.00 -15.76 20.12
N ILE A 26 14.78 -15.68 18.81
CA ILE A 26 13.45 -15.40 18.22
C ILE A 26 12.39 -16.41 18.71
N PRO A 27 12.66 -17.74 18.73
CA PRO A 27 11.72 -18.70 19.32
C PRO A 27 11.45 -18.47 20.81
N ASP A 28 12.47 -18.06 21.58
CA ASP A 28 12.27 -17.71 22.99
C ASP A 28 11.40 -16.46 23.13
N ALA A 29 11.59 -15.45 22.29
CA ALA A 29 10.76 -14.25 22.27
C ALA A 29 9.30 -14.59 21.91
N LYS A 30 9.07 -15.40 20.88
CA LYS A 30 7.73 -15.90 20.53
C LYS A 30 7.06 -16.63 21.67
N TYR A 31 7.81 -17.46 22.40
CA TYR A 31 7.28 -18.19 23.55
C TYR A 31 6.98 -17.27 24.74
N LEU A 32 7.86 -16.31 25.02
CA LEU A 32 7.74 -15.36 26.13
C LEU A 32 6.65 -14.31 25.89
N LEU A 33 6.50 -13.87 24.64
CA LEU A 33 5.62 -12.77 24.25
C LEU A 33 4.21 -13.23 23.82
N ARG A 34 3.99 -14.55 23.68
CA ARG A 34 2.68 -15.10 23.30
C ARG A 34 1.60 -14.77 24.34
N PRO A 35 0.47 -14.14 23.95
CA PRO A 35 -0.66 -13.95 24.85
C PRO A 35 -1.21 -15.30 25.33
N ALA A 36 -1.19 -15.53 26.65
CA ALA A 36 -1.79 -16.73 27.24
C ALA A 36 -3.19 -16.39 27.78
N HIS A 37 -4.23 -17.06 27.28
CA HIS A 37 -5.57 -16.96 27.85
C HIS A 37 -5.65 -17.78 29.14
N THR A 38 -5.34 -17.15 30.27
CA THR A 38 -5.31 -17.78 31.60
C THR A 38 -6.25 -17.08 32.57
N PRO A 39 -7.58 -17.17 32.38
CA PRO A 39 -8.57 -16.46 33.21
C PRO A 39 -8.53 -16.81 34.70
N TRP A 40 -7.86 -17.90 35.09
CA TRP A 40 -7.68 -18.34 36.48
C TRP A 40 -6.44 -17.77 37.18
N LEU A 41 -5.56 -17.04 36.48
CA LEU A 41 -4.38 -16.41 37.05
C LEU A 41 -4.67 -14.95 37.43
N PRO A 42 -4.32 -14.49 38.64
CA PRO A 42 -4.57 -13.10 39.06
C PRO A 42 -3.71 -12.13 38.24
N ILE A 43 -4.37 -11.16 37.61
CA ILE A 43 -3.74 -10.08 36.84
C ILE A 43 -3.67 -8.84 37.72
N SER A 44 -2.49 -8.22 37.81
CA SER A 44 -2.35 -6.89 38.43
C SER A 44 -2.71 -5.82 37.42
N VAL A 45 -3.46 -4.80 37.84
CA VAL A 45 -3.82 -3.66 36.97
C VAL A 45 -2.53 -3.03 36.41
N GLY A 46 -2.42 -2.97 35.08
CA GLY A 46 -1.25 -2.42 34.37
C GLY A 46 -0.10 -3.41 34.10
N ALA A 47 -0.22 -4.68 34.49
CA ALA A 47 0.77 -5.71 34.18
C ALA A 47 0.17 -6.79 33.26
N PRO A 48 0.90 -7.28 32.24
CA PRO A 48 0.45 -8.40 31.43
C PRO A 48 0.32 -9.70 32.28
N ALA A 49 -0.59 -10.58 31.87
CA ALA A 49 -0.88 -11.83 32.56
C ALA A 49 0.28 -12.83 32.41
N LEU A 50 0.58 -13.59 33.48
CA LEU A 50 1.59 -14.63 33.41
C LEU A 50 1.23 -15.70 32.34
N PRO A 51 2.24 -16.26 31.64
CA PRO A 51 3.69 -16.16 31.91
C PRO A 51 4.35 -14.89 31.36
N HIS A 52 3.60 -13.94 30.83
CA HIS A 52 4.16 -12.73 30.25
C HIS A 52 4.16 -11.56 31.24
N ARG A 53 5.31 -11.29 31.87
CA ARG A 53 5.53 -10.05 32.63
C ARG A 53 6.43 -9.04 31.94
N MET A 54 7.06 -9.43 30.83
CA MET A 54 8.14 -8.68 30.19
C MET A 54 7.60 -7.42 29.52
N LEU A 55 7.97 -6.27 30.05
CA LEU A 55 7.57 -4.96 29.54
C LEU A 55 8.65 -4.35 28.66
N ALA A 56 9.92 -4.50 29.05
CA ALA A 56 11.03 -3.86 28.35
C ALA A 56 12.33 -4.69 28.32
N ILE A 57 13.11 -4.51 27.25
CA ILE A 57 14.49 -4.99 27.11
C ILE A 57 15.35 -3.77 26.74
N CYS A 58 16.35 -3.46 27.57
CA CYS A 58 17.38 -2.49 27.26
C CYS A 58 18.66 -3.23 26.90
N ASP A 59 19.14 -3.10 25.67
CA ASP A 59 20.36 -3.72 25.18
C ASP A 59 21.45 -2.66 24.96
N ILE A 60 22.50 -2.72 25.77
CA ILE A 60 23.65 -1.81 25.74
C ILE A 60 24.72 -2.33 24.78
N SER A 61 24.71 -3.62 24.45
CA SER A 61 25.71 -4.16 23.52
C SER A 61 25.46 -3.66 22.09
N ALA A 62 24.19 -3.40 21.76
CA ALA A 62 23.74 -2.81 20.50
C ALA A 62 24.24 -3.58 19.27
N ASP A 63 24.34 -4.90 19.39
CA ASP A 63 24.82 -5.80 18.33
C ASP A 63 23.63 -6.34 17.52
N PRO A 64 23.47 -5.96 16.23
CA PRO A 64 22.41 -6.51 15.40
C PRO A 64 22.55 -8.04 15.27
N GLY A 65 21.50 -8.78 15.65
CA GLY A 65 21.47 -10.25 15.63
C GLY A 65 22.34 -10.92 16.70
N GLY A 66 22.86 -10.16 17.67
CA GLY A 66 23.81 -10.60 18.68
C GLY A 66 23.18 -11.41 19.83
N SER A 67 23.51 -11.02 21.06
CA SER A 67 23.05 -11.75 22.26
C SER A 67 21.53 -11.78 22.42
N ILE A 68 20.84 -10.74 21.97
CA ILE A 68 19.39 -10.70 21.80
C ILE A 68 19.12 -10.81 20.30
N GLU A 69 18.70 -11.99 19.85
CA GLU A 69 18.69 -12.34 18.42
C GLU A 69 17.83 -11.44 17.54
N PHE A 70 16.73 -10.95 18.09
CA PHE A 70 15.73 -10.16 17.38
C PHE A 70 16.00 -8.65 17.41
N MET A 71 17.15 -8.26 17.94
CA MET A 71 17.64 -6.90 17.83
C MET A 71 18.21 -6.68 16.45
N ASN A 72 17.46 -6.02 15.58
CA ASN A 72 17.90 -5.74 14.20
C ASN A 72 18.49 -4.34 14.04
N GLU A 73 18.01 -3.38 14.83
CA GLU A 73 18.40 -1.98 14.73
C GLU A 73 18.71 -1.37 16.10
N CYS A 74 19.62 -0.40 16.10
CA CYS A 74 19.92 0.44 17.27
C CYS A 74 18.86 1.55 17.38
N THR A 75 18.41 1.86 18.60
CA THR A 75 17.47 2.97 18.81
C THR A 75 18.23 4.28 18.83
N THR A 76 17.59 5.35 18.35
CA THR A 76 18.20 6.68 18.26
C THR A 76 17.68 7.59 19.36
N ILE A 77 18.30 8.76 19.56
CA ILE A 77 17.82 9.76 20.53
C ILE A 77 16.39 10.22 20.20
N ASP A 78 16.08 10.43 18.91
CA ASP A 78 14.74 10.86 18.47
C ASP A 78 13.71 9.74 18.61
N THR A 79 14.16 8.48 18.59
CA THR A 79 13.31 7.29 18.70
C THR A 79 13.93 6.30 19.68
N PRO A 80 13.93 6.61 21.00
CA PRO A 80 14.72 5.87 21.98
C PRO A 80 14.18 4.47 22.27
N PHE A 81 12.92 4.22 21.88
CA PHE A 81 12.26 2.95 22.04
C PHE A 81 11.63 2.50 20.72
N CYS A 82 11.72 1.21 20.45
CA CYS A 82 10.88 0.52 19.49
C CYS A 82 10.04 -0.53 20.20
N LEU A 83 8.94 -0.93 19.58
CA LEU A 83 8.11 -2.02 20.04
C LEU A 83 8.40 -3.23 19.16
N TYR A 84 8.94 -4.29 19.74
CA TYR A 84 9.19 -5.55 19.04
C TYR A 84 8.00 -6.49 19.19
N ASP A 85 7.42 -6.85 18.04
CA ASP A 85 6.39 -7.87 17.91
C ASP A 85 7.08 -9.20 17.58
N ALA A 86 7.11 -10.11 18.54
CA ALA A 86 7.72 -11.42 18.34
C ALA A 86 6.95 -12.31 17.36
N ASP A 87 5.64 -12.15 17.22
CA ASP A 87 4.85 -12.98 16.31
C ASP A 87 5.24 -12.67 14.87
N ARG A 88 5.32 -11.37 14.55
CA ARG A 88 5.71 -10.85 13.23
C ARG A 88 7.22 -10.76 13.03
N ASN A 89 8.00 -10.92 14.09
CA ASN A 89 9.44 -10.65 14.10
C ASN A 89 9.77 -9.27 13.51
N LYS A 90 9.01 -8.25 13.93
CA LYS A 90 9.10 -6.90 13.37
C LYS A 90 9.11 -5.87 14.49
N ASP A 91 9.99 -4.90 14.35
CA ASP A 91 10.07 -3.73 15.19
C ASP A 91 9.25 -2.58 14.60
N THR A 92 8.64 -1.79 15.47
CA THR A 92 7.90 -0.58 15.09
C THR A 92 8.32 0.59 15.97
N LYS A 93 8.45 1.78 15.37
CA LYS A 93 8.78 3.02 16.07
C LYS A 93 7.57 3.55 16.83
N SER A 94 7.19 2.85 17.88
CA SER A 94 6.04 3.15 18.73
C SER A 94 6.33 2.81 20.17
N PHE A 95 5.67 3.50 21.10
CA PHE A 95 5.66 3.19 22.54
C PHE A 95 4.34 2.54 22.98
N LYS A 96 3.41 2.31 22.04
CA LYS A 96 2.07 1.79 22.29
C LYS A 96 1.71 0.74 21.26
N GLY A 97 1.29 -0.44 21.73
CA GLY A 97 0.85 -1.55 20.89
C GLY A 97 1.14 -2.90 21.55
N PRO A 98 0.86 -4.01 20.86
CA PRO A 98 1.28 -5.35 21.26
C PRO A 98 2.79 -5.53 21.03
N GLY A 99 3.49 -6.16 21.97
CA GLY A 99 4.93 -6.42 21.88
C GLY A 99 5.70 -6.06 23.14
N VAL A 100 7.02 -6.18 23.09
CA VAL A 100 7.94 -5.76 24.17
C VAL A 100 8.61 -4.45 23.78
N LEU A 101 8.75 -3.53 24.74
CA LEU A 101 9.49 -2.29 24.52
C LEU A 101 10.98 -2.62 24.44
N VAL A 102 11.66 -2.10 23.45
CA VAL A 102 13.07 -2.37 23.21
C VAL A 102 13.81 -1.04 23.12
N CYS A 103 14.92 -0.94 23.83
CA CYS A 103 15.85 0.17 23.77
C CYS A 103 17.24 -0.39 23.48
N SER A 104 17.86 -0.02 22.36
CA SER A 104 19.16 -0.52 21.92
C SER A 104 20.13 0.65 21.82
N ILE A 105 21.14 0.70 22.68
CA ILE A 105 21.93 1.91 22.91
C ILE A 105 23.30 1.75 22.26
N ASP A 106 23.50 2.36 21.10
CA ASP A 106 24.80 2.39 20.40
C ASP A 106 25.71 3.56 20.85
N ASN A 107 25.12 4.66 21.34
CA ASN A 107 25.85 5.88 21.70
C ASN A 107 25.48 6.40 23.10
N MET A 108 25.95 5.68 24.12
CA MET A 108 25.77 6.01 25.54
C MET A 108 26.14 7.48 25.91
N PRO A 109 27.23 8.08 25.38
CA PRO A 109 27.57 9.48 25.65
C PRO A 109 26.45 10.50 25.37
N THR A 110 25.59 10.23 24.39
CA THR A 110 24.48 11.13 24.05
C THR A 110 23.28 10.98 24.97
N GLN A 111 23.13 9.83 25.62
CA GLN A 111 22.09 9.57 26.62
C GLN A 111 22.51 10.01 28.03
N LEU A 112 23.83 10.17 28.27
CA LEU A 112 24.43 10.77 29.47
C LEU A 112 25.26 12.01 29.09
N PRO A 113 24.62 13.04 28.49
CA PRO A 113 25.32 14.12 27.80
C PRO A 113 26.17 14.97 28.73
N LYS A 114 25.77 15.11 30.00
CA LYS A 114 26.52 15.89 30.98
C LYS A 114 27.81 15.17 31.37
N GLU A 115 27.72 13.90 31.76
CA GLU A 115 28.87 13.08 32.16
C GLU A 115 29.88 12.92 31.02
N ALA A 116 29.38 12.73 29.79
CA ALA A 116 30.22 12.69 28.61
C ALA A 116 30.92 14.03 28.32
N THR A 117 30.19 15.15 28.47
CA THR A 117 30.74 16.50 28.26
C THR A 117 31.82 16.81 29.30
N ASP A 118 31.55 16.55 30.57
CA ASP A 118 32.51 16.78 31.66
C ASP A 118 33.80 15.98 31.40
N PHE A 119 33.67 14.68 31.10
CA PHE A 119 34.82 13.80 30.84
C PHE A 119 35.62 14.21 29.58
N PHE A 120 34.95 14.48 28.46
CA PHE A 120 35.62 14.88 27.22
C PHE A 120 36.24 16.27 27.33
N GLY A 121 35.56 17.19 28.03
CA GLY A 121 36.05 18.53 28.30
C GLY A 121 37.37 18.50 29.07
N ASP A 122 37.45 17.69 30.12
CA ASP A 122 38.68 17.52 30.92
C ASP A 122 39.85 16.95 30.08
N LEU A 123 39.57 16.08 29.11
CA LEU A 123 40.58 15.54 28.19
C LEU A 123 41.04 16.55 27.13
N LEU A 124 40.16 17.44 26.67
CA LEU A 124 40.46 18.44 25.63
C LEU A 124 41.11 19.70 26.19
N TYR A 125 40.79 20.07 27.43
CA TYR A 125 41.23 21.31 28.08
C TYR A 125 42.75 21.57 28.01
N PRO A 126 43.64 20.57 28.17
CA PRO A 126 45.09 20.79 28.08
C PRO A 126 45.56 21.31 26.71
N TYR A 127 44.82 21.02 25.62
CA TYR A 127 45.21 21.34 24.25
C TYR A 127 44.56 22.62 23.72
N THR A 128 43.61 23.20 24.46
CA THR A 128 42.78 24.31 23.95
C THR A 128 43.60 25.59 23.70
N LEU A 129 44.66 25.82 24.49
CA LEU A 129 45.53 26.98 24.31
C LEU A 129 46.33 26.93 23.01
N ASP A 130 46.77 25.75 22.58
CA ASP A 130 47.45 25.56 21.30
C ASP A 130 46.50 25.88 20.14
N ILE A 131 45.27 25.39 20.23
CA ILE A 131 44.23 25.62 19.22
C ILE A 131 43.88 27.12 19.11
N ILE A 132 43.67 27.80 20.25
CA ILE A 132 43.31 29.24 20.31
C ILE A 132 44.44 30.12 19.75
N ARG A 133 45.70 29.72 19.92
CA ARG A 133 46.87 30.47 19.44
C ARG A 133 47.24 30.16 17.98
N SER A 134 46.48 29.29 17.31
CA SER A 134 46.71 28.96 15.90
C SER A 134 46.40 30.16 14.99
N GLU A 135 47.22 30.37 13.96
CA GLU A 135 47.04 31.42 12.97
C GLU A 135 47.18 30.83 11.57
N ALA A 136 46.06 30.57 10.90
CA ALA A 136 46.03 29.87 9.61
C ALA A 136 46.85 30.49 8.46
N LYS A 137 47.28 31.74 8.60
CA LYS A 137 48.12 32.44 7.62
C LYS A 137 49.61 32.13 7.78
N LYS A 138 50.04 31.70 8.97
CA LYS A 138 51.43 31.31 9.22
C LYS A 138 51.65 29.87 8.75
N PRO A 139 52.84 29.53 8.25
CA PRO A 139 53.25 28.16 8.03
C PRO A 139 53.12 27.32 9.30
N LEU A 140 52.79 26.03 9.17
CA LEU A 140 52.61 25.13 10.30
C LEU A 140 53.88 25.02 11.16
N GLU A 141 55.05 25.12 10.52
CA GLU A 141 56.38 25.05 11.13
C GLU A 141 56.68 26.24 12.05
N GLU A 142 55.98 27.36 11.89
CA GLU A 142 56.13 28.55 12.73
C GLU A 142 55.28 28.48 14.02
N HIS A 143 54.45 27.45 14.16
CA HIS A 143 53.64 27.22 15.35
C HIS A 143 54.31 26.27 16.35
N ASN A 144 54.28 26.65 17.63
CA ASN A 144 54.79 25.81 18.72
C ASN A 144 53.65 25.01 19.37
N PHE A 145 53.04 24.10 18.62
CA PHE A 145 51.97 23.24 19.12
C PHE A 145 52.53 22.01 19.84
N THR A 146 51.79 21.47 20.81
CA THR A 146 52.06 20.14 21.36
C THR A 146 52.03 19.07 20.25
N PRO A 147 52.81 17.97 20.37
CA PRO A 147 52.85 16.93 19.35
C PRO A 147 51.48 16.34 19.00
N ALA A 148 50.58 16.25 19.98
CA ALA A 148 49.21 15.78 19.79
C ALA A 148 48.41 16.70 18.85
N VAL A 149 48.49 18.02 19.07
CA VAL A 149 47.82 19.02 18.22
C VAL A 149 48.48 19.07 16.85
N HIS A 150 49.80 19.07 16.78
CA HIS A 150 50.53 19.07 15.51
C HIS A 150 50.18 17.83 14.66
N GLY A 151 50.12 16.64 15.28
CA GLY A 151 49.77 15.39 14.60
C GLY A 151 48.31 15.31 14.14
N ALA A 152 47.42 16.13 14.72
CA ALA A 152 46.01 16.19 14.37
C ALA A 152 45.70 17.17 13.22
N ILE A 153 46.65 18.01 12.80
CA ILE A 153 46.42 19.00 11.73
C ILE A 153 46.49 18.31 10.37
N ILE A 154 45.33 18.22 9.70
CA ILE A 154 45.18 17.53 8.41
C ILE A 154 45.72 18.35 7.24
N ALA A 155 45.47 19.66 7.24
CA ALA A 155 45.87 20.56 6.18
C ALA A 155 46.30 21.91 6.73
N SER A 156 47.31 22.50 6.11
CA SER A 156 47.78 23.86 6.42
C SER A 156 48.18 24.58 5.15
N ASN A 157 47.90 25.88 5.08
CA ASN A 157 48.31 26.77 3.99
C ASN A 157 48.02 26.21 2.58
N GLY A 158 46.88 25.53 2.40
CA GLY A 158 46.43 24.98 1.12
C GLY A 158 47.06 23.64 0.71
N ARG A 159 47.78 22.96 1.61
CA ARG A 159 48.36 21.62 1.38
C ARG A 159 47.99 20.65 2.50
N LEU A 160 47.94 19.36 2.19
CA LEU A 160 47.86 18.31 3.20
C LEU A 160 49.18 18.24 3.95
N THR A 161 49.13 17.97 5.26
CA THR A 161 50.33 17.71 6.05
C THR A 161 50.83 16.27 5.77
N PRO A 162 52.10 15.94 6.04
CA PRO A 162 52.71 14.67 5.62
C PRO A 162 51.94 13.40 6.00
N ASN A 163 51.33 13.38 7.19
CA ASN A 163 50.57 12.21 7.67
C ASN A 163 49.24 11.98 6.92
N PHE A 164 48.78 12.97 6.16
CA PHE A 164 47.47 12.97 5.52
C PHE A 164 47.53 13.09 3.99
N GLU A 165 48.71 13.04 3.38
CA GLU A 165 48.88 13.09 1.92
C GLU A 165 48.12 11.95 1.20
N TYR A 166 47.92 10.80 1.86
CA TYR A 166 47.13 9.67 1.35
C TYR A 166 45.67 10.04 0.98
N ILE A 167 45.12 11.10 1.57
CA ILE A 167 43.77 11.59 1.24
C ILE A 167 43.69 12.03 -0.22
N GLN A 168 44.79 12.56 -0.79
CA GLN A 168 44.87 12.95 -2.19
C GLN A 168 44.65 11.74 -3.12
N GLU A 169 45.22 10.58 -2.78
CA GLU A 169 45.10 9.34 -3.54
C GLU A 169 43.66 8.79 -3.48
N LEU A 170 43.04 8.78 -2.29
CA LEU A 170 41.64 8.37 -2.11
C LEU A 170 40.67 9.21 -2.97
N ARG A 171 40.90 10.52 -3.06
CA ARG A 171 40.07 11.42 -3.90
C ARG A 171 40.21 11.12 -5.39
N GLN A 172 41.42 10.78 -5.85
CA GLN A 172 41.66 10.41 -7.24
C GLN A 172 41.01 9.07 -7.61
N MET A 173 41.03 8.09 -6.70
CA MET A 173 40.34 6.81 -6.90
C MET A 173 38.84 7.00 -7.06
N ASN A 174 38.20 7.80 -6.21
CA ASN A 174 36.75 8.01 -6.23
C ASN A 174 36.26 8.69 -7.53
N ASN A 175 37.06 9.60 -8.10
CA ASN A 175 36.76 10.23 -9.38
C ASN A 175 36.83 9.25 -10.56
N LYS A 176 37.72 8.24 -10.51
CA LYS A 176 37.79 7.19 -11.53
C LYS A 176 36.61 6.21 -11.45
N SER A 177 36.07 5.96 -10.25
CA SER A 177 34.89 5.12 -10.04
C SER A 177 33.63 5.71 -10.68
N ARG A 178 33.47 7.04 -10.64
CA ARG A 178 32.32 7.75 -11.20
C ARG A 178 32.23 7.67 -12.74
N HIS A 179 33.36 7.62 -13.44
CA HIS A 179 33.36 7.48 -14.91
C HIS A 179 33.13 6.04 -15.41
N LYS A 180 33.08 5.04 -14.54
CA LYS A 180 32.78 3.64 -14.92
C LYS A 180 31.31 3.24 -14.73
N ALA A 181 30.47 4.13 -14.20
CA ALA A 181 29.08 3.83 -13.85
C ALA A 181 28.03 4.53 -14.76
N ASP A 182 28.45 5.23 -15.83
CA ASP A 182 27.59 6.19 -16.55
C ASP A 182 27.63 6.03 -18.08
N ASP A 183 27.80 4.80 -18.60
CA ASP A 183 27.84 4.52 -20.05
C ASP A 183 26.55 3.86 -20.58
N GLY A 184 25.41 4.24 -20.00
CA GLY A 184 24.08 3.88 -20.50
C GLY A 184 23.03 4.82 -19.95
N GLN A 185 22.58 5.79 -20.75
CA GLN A 185 21.31 6.44 -20.49
C GLN A 185 20.21 5.36 -20.52
N PRO A 186 19.37 5.21 -19.47
CA PRO A 186 18.21 4.35 -19.58
C PRO A 186 17.30 4.89 -20.70
N GLU A 187 16.91 4.02 -21.64
CA GLU A 187 15.88 4.36 -22.63
C GLU A 187 14.61 4.79 -21.88
N ALA A 188 14.04 5.93 -22.29
CA ALA A 188 12.81 6.44 -21.70
C ALA A 188 11.65 5.48 -21.98
N GLN A 189 10.97 5.01 -20.94
CA GLN A 189 9.84 4.10 -21.06
C GLN A 189 8.58 4.86 -21.47
N THR A 190 7.78 4.30 -22.37
CA THR A 190 6.52 4.90 -22.82
C THR A 190 5.32 4.16 -22.26
N VAL A 191 4.45 4.90 -21.55
CA VAL A 191 3.20 4.42 -20.99
C VAL A 191 2.01 5.09 -21.68
N VAL A 192 1.12 4.28 -22.24
CA VAL A 192 -0.16 4.75 -22.81
C VAL A 192 -1.28 4.52 -21.80
N VAL A 193 -2.07 5.55 -21.52
CA VAL A 193 -3.24 5.49 -20.63
C VAL A 193 -4.51 5.66 -21.46
N PHE A 194 -5.31 4.60 -21.55
CA PHE A 194 -6.62 4.63 -22.20
C PHE A 194 -7.71 5.05 -21.20
N GLY A 195 -8.25 6.25 -21.40
CA GLY A 195 -9.24 6.89 -20.55
C GLY A 195 -8.68 8.15 -19.90
N ALA A 196 -9.47 9.23 -19.89
CA ALA A 196 -9.14 10.51 -19.27
C ALA A 196 -10.09 10.87 -18.10
N GLY A 197 -10.74 9.86 -17.50
CA GLY A 197 -11.68 10.05 -16.40
C GLY A 197 -11.01 10.32 -15.05
N TYR A 198 -11.81 10.35 -13.98
CA TYR A 198 -11.36 10.67 -12.62
C TYR A 198 -10.21 9.79 -12.11
N VAL A 199 -10.20 8.50 -12.45
CA VAL A 199 -9.17 7.54 -12.00
C VAL A 199 -7.86 7.71 -12.77
N SER A 200 -7.89 8.26 -13.98
CA SER A 200 -6.69 8.49 -14.79
C SER A 200 -5.83 9.62 -14.24
N ALA A 201 -6.44 10.64 -13.63
CA ALA A 201 -5.73 11.80 -13.09
C ALA A 201 -4.65 11.45 -12.05
N PRO A 202 -4.93 10.68 -10.98
CA PRO A 202 -3.90 10.28 -10.01
C PRO A 202 -2.85 9.33 -10.61
N LEU A 203 -3.21 8.48 -11.58
CA LEU A 203 -2.24 7.62 -12.26
C LEU A 203 -1.24 8.45 -13.07
N VAL A 204 -1.72 9.38 -13.89
CA VAL A 204 -0.87 10.26 -14.70
C VAL A 204 0.02 11.11 -13.80
N GLU A 205 -0.51 11.64 -12.70
CA GLU A 205 0.28 12.38 -11.70
C GLU A 205 1.41 11.51 -11.13
N TYR A 206 1.10 10.28 -10.70
CA TYR A 206 2.07 9.37 -10.12
C TYR A 206 3.18 9.00 -11.12
N LEU A 207 2.81 8.64 -12.36
CA LEU A 207 3.78 8.32 -13.42
C LEU A 207 4.66 9.52 -13.78
N HIS A 208 4.09 10.72 -13.78
CA HIS A 208 4.83 11.95 -14.12
C HIS A 208 5.91 12.33 -13.09
N ARG A 209 5.87 11.75 -11.88
CA ARG A 209 6.93 11.94 -10.87
C ARG A 209 8.28 11.36 -11.32
N ASP A 210 8.26 10.40 -12.26
CA ASP A 210 9.47 9.88 -12.90
C ASP A 210 9.67 10.55 -14.26
N GLY A 211 10.73 11.35 -14.37
CA GLY A 211 11.07 12.07 -15.61
C GLY A 211 11.53 11.18 -16.76
N ASN A 212 11.75 9.88 -16.53
CA ASN A 212 12.11 8.91 -17.57
C ASN A 212 10.89 8.25 -18.22
N ILE A 213 9.67 8.55 -17.74
CA ILE A 213 8.43 7.98 -18.29
C ILE A 213 7.78 8.98 -19.24
N LYS A 214 7.67 8.60 -20.52
CA LYS A 214 6.83 9.30 -21.49
C LYS A 214 5.38 8.83 -21.33
N ILE A 215 4.43 9.76 -21.19
CA ILE A 215 3.02 9.44 -20.94
C ILE A 215 2.16 9.94 -22.10
N VAL A 216 1.31 9.06 -22.62
CA VAL A 216 0.33 9.38 -23.67
C VAL A 216 -1.08 9.06 -23.17
N VAL A 217 -1.96 10.06 -23.06
CA VAL A 217 -3.35 9.90 -22.61
C VAL A 217 -4.29 9.84 -23.80
N CYS A 218 -5.05 8.76 -23.91
CA CYS A 218 -6.00 8.53 -25.00
C CYS A 218 -7.45 8.65 -24.53
N SER A 219 -8.30 9.41 -25.22
CA SER A 219 -9.75 9.47 -24.96
C SER A 219 -10.57 9.75 -26.22
N HIS A 220 -11.80 9.28 -26.25
CA HIS A 220 -12.79 9.68 -27.26
C HIS A 220 -13.38 11.08 -26.98
N LEU A 221 -13.18 11.61 -25.77
CA LEU A 221 -13.50 12.99 -25.40
C LEU A 221 -12.21 13.80 -25.40
N LYS A 222 -11.98 14.53 -26.49
CA LYS A 222 -10.73 15.28 -26.71
C LYS A 222 -10.45 16.27 -25.57
N ASP A 223 -11.45 17.05 -25.18
CA ASP A 223 -11.30 18.07 -24.15
C ASP A 223 -10.88 17.49 -22.79
N GLU A 224 -11.32 16.28 -22.45
CA GLU A 224 -10.92 15.60 -21.20
C GLU A 224 -9.45 15.17 -21.24
N ALA A 225 -9.00 14.56 -22.35
CA ALA A 225 -7.62 14.15 -22.52
C ALA A 225 -6.67 15.37 -22.55
N ASP A 226 -7.03 16.41 -23.31
CA ASP A 226 -6.25 17.64 -23.39
C ASP A 226 -6.19 18.34 -22.01
N SER A 227 -7.31 18.39 -21.28
CA SER A 227 -7.35 18.98 -19.93
C SER A 227 -6.49 18.21 -18.92
N LEU A 228 -6.37 16.89 -19.05
CA LEU A 228 -5.51 16.09 -18.18
C LEU A 228 -4.03 16.25 -18.56
N ALA A 229 -3.70 16.17 -19.85
CA ALA A 229 -2.34 16.31 -20.34
C ALA A 229 -1.76 17.71 -20.05
N ASN A 230 -2.54 18.78 -20.26
CA ASN A 230 -2.09 20.16 -20.05
C ASN A 230 -1.73 20.49 -18.59
N LYS A 231 -2.10 19.64 -17.61
CA LYS A 231 -1.69 19.80 -16.21
C LYS A 231 -0.23 19.43 -15.97
N TYR A 232 0.37 18.61 -16.85
CA TYR A 232 1.68 18.01 -16.64
C TYR A 232 2.57 18.20 -17.89
N PRO A 233 3.68 18.95 -17.81
CA PRO A 233 4.57 19.16 -18.95
C PRO A 233 5.10 17.84 -19.52
N GLY A 234 5.07 17.68 -20.83
CA GLY A 234 5.58 16.48 -21.52
C GLY A 234 4.60 15.30 -21.59
N VAL A 235 3.39 15.43 -21.03
CA VAL A 235 2.30 14.47 -21.26
C VAL A 235 1.61 14.80 -22.59
N GLU A 236 1.46 13.81 -23.46
CA GLU A 236 0.78 13.94 -24.74
C GLU A 236 -0.68 13.48 -24.63
N SER A 237 -1.60 14.13 -25.35
CA SER A 237 -3.00 13.70 -25.47
C SER A 237 -3.32 13.26 -26.90
N VAL A 238 -4.11 12.19 -27.03
CA VAL A 238 -4.54 11.64 -28.32
C VAL A 238 -6.04 11.39 -28.31
N PHE A 239 -6.72 11.89 -29.35
CA PHE A 239 -8.12 11.55 -29.59
C PHE A 239 -8.20 10.13 -30.19
N LEU A 240 -8.86 9.22 -29.48
CA LEU A 240 -9.03 7.84 -29.91
C LEU A 240 -10.36 7.26 -29.44
N ASN A 241 -11.14 6.76 -30.40
CA ASN A 241 -12.21 5.81 -30.13
C ASN A 241 -11.72 4.39 -30.46
N VAL A 242 -11.54 3.57 -29.43
CA VAL A 242 -10.94 2.23 -29.54
C VAL A 242 -11.76 1.25 -30.38
N THR A 243 -13.06 1.49 -30.57
CA THR A 243 -13.93 0.62 -31.40
C THR A 243 -14.00 1.04 -32.85
N GLU A 244 -13.78 2.33 -33.16
CA GLU A 244 -13.92 2.89 -34.51
C GLU A 244 -12.57 3.04 -35.22
N ARG A 245 -11.46 3.07 -34.49
CA ARG A 245 -10.12 3.39 -35.02
C ARG A 245 -9.08 2.33 -34.62
N PRO A 246 -9.25 1.06 -35.03
CA PRO A 246 -8.35 -0.03 -34.68
C PRO A 246 -6.91 0.18 -35.18
N ASP A 247 -6.73 0.80 -36.35
CA ASP A 247 -5.40 1.08 -36.90
C ASP A 247 -4.62 2.05 -36.01
N THR A 248 -5.29 3.11 -35.53
CA THR A 248 -4.69 4.11 -34.63
C THR A 248 -4.44 3.52 -33.24
N LEU A 249 -5.33 2.65 -32.75
CA LEU A 249 -5.09 1.90 -31.52
C LEU A 249 -3.82 1.05 -31.63
N ARG A 250 -3.64 0.32 -32.74
CA ARG A 250 -2.45 -0.50 -33.00
C ARG A 250 -1.17 0.33 -33.05
N GLU A 251 -1.19 1.45 -33.77
CA GLU A 251 -0.06 2.38 -33.85
C GLU A 251 0.38 2.86 -32.46
N ILE A 252 -0.58 3.34 -31.66
CA ILE A 252 -0.32 3.84 -30.29
C ILE A 252 0.24 2.73 -29.40
N VAL A 253 -0.41 1.56 -29.38
CA VAL A 253 0.04 0.43 -28.55
C VAL A 253 1.44 -0.03 -28.96
N SER A 254 1.73 -0.11 -30.26
CA SER A 254 3.05 -0.52 -30.76
C SER A 254 4.18 0.43 -30.40
N SER A 255 3.86 1.68 -30.05
CA SER A 255 4.83 2.69 -29.61
C SER A 255 5.04 2.71 -28.09
N ALA A 256 4.32 1.87 -27.33
CA ALA A 256 4.35 1.85 -25.87
C ALA A 256 4.94 0.55 -25.32
N ASP A 257 5.60 0.66 -24.16
CA ASP A 257 6.07 -0.48 -23.39
C ASP A 257 4.94 -1.07 -22.53
N VAL A 258 4.09 -0.20 -21.98
CA VAL A 258 2.95 -0.57 -21.14
C VAL A 258 1.71 0.24 -21.53
N ALA A 259 0.61 -0.46 -21.73
CA ALA A 259 -0.73 0.10 -21.83
C ALA A 259 -1.47 -0.02 -20.50
N VAL A 260 -2.17 1.03 -20.09
CA VAL A 260 -3.07 1.02 -18.93
C VAL A 260 -4.49 1.31 -19.41
N SER A 261 -5.41 0.36 -19.20
CA SER A 261 -6.82 0.56 -19.56
C SER A 261 -7.65 0.94 -18.33
N LEU A 262 -8.14 2.19 -18.34
CA LEU A 262 -9.12 2.73 -17.39
C LEU A 262 -10.47 3.01 -18.07
N LEU A 263 -10.72 2.33 -19.20
CA LEU A 263 -11.99 2.35 -19.92
C LEU A 263 -13.06 1.45 -19.27
N PRO A 264 -14.34 1.54 -19.68
CA PRO A 264 -15.35 0.57 -19.29
C PRO A 264 -14.93 -0.88 -19.56
N TYR A 265 -15.22 -1.78 -18.62
CA TYR A 265 -14.69 -3.16 -18.63
C TYR A 265 -15.01 -3.97 -19.89
N GLY A 266 -16.12 -3.67 -20.58
CA GLY A 266 -16.50 -4.32 -21.83
C GLY A 266 -15.59 -4.01 -23.02
N LEU A 267 -14.68 -3.05 -22.89
CA LEU A 267 -13.72 -2.68 -23.95
C LEU A 267 -12.33 -3.27 -23.72
N HIS A 268 -12.06 -3.87 -22.56
CA HIS A 268 -10.73 -4.36 -22.20
C HIS A 268 -10.23 -5.47 -23.12
N HIS A 269 -11.12 -6.34 -23.61
CA HIS A 269 -10.73 -7.42 -24.53
C HIS A 269 -10.20 -6.88 -25.87
N VAL A 270 -10.69 -5.73 -26.34
CA VAL A 270 -10.22 -5.09 -27.59
C VAL A 270 -8.77 -4.65 -27.40
N ILE A 271 -8.49 -3.96 -26.29
CA ILE A 271 -7.14 -3.47 -25.98
C ILE A 271 -6.19 -4.63 -25.72
N ALA A 272 -6.63 -5.65 -24.97
CA ALA A 272 -5.83 -6.84 -24.66
C ALA A 272 -5.36 -7.56 -25.94
N LYS A 273 -6.25 -7.77 -26.90
CA LYS A 273 -5.90 -8.37 -28.19
C LYS A 273 -4.84 -7.55 -28.93
N THR A 274 -5.02 -6.23 -29.02
CA THR A 274 -4.04 -5.37 -29.67
C THR A 274 -2.70 -5.35 -28.95
N CYS A 275 -2.70 -5.39 -27.61
CA CYS A 275 -1.49 -5.48 -26.79
C CYS A 275 -0.72 -6.78 -27.05
N ILE A 276 -1.41 -7.92 -27.14
CA ILE A 276 -0.80 -9.21 -27.48
C ILE A 276 -0.18 -9.17 -28.88
N GLU A 277 -0.91 -8.64 -29.88
CA GLU A 277 -0.41 -8.50 -31.26
C GLU A 277 0.84 -7.61 -31.36
N CYS A 278 0.91 -6.55 -30.54
CA CYS A 278 2.01 -5.59 -30.54
C CYS A 278 3.14 -5.97 -29.55
N ARG A 279 2.97 -7.02 -28.75
CA ARG A 279 3.86 -7.41 -27.64
C ARG A 279 4.03 -6.33 -26.55
N THR A 280 2.95 -5.63 -26.23
CA THR A 280 2.92 -4.56 -25.22
C THR A 280 2.22 -5.06 -23.96
N HIS A 281 2.74 -4.76 -22.77
CA HIS A 281 2.11 -5.16 -21.51
C HIS A 281 0.80 -4.39 -21.26
N LEU A 282 -0.14 -5.01 -20.54
CA LEU A 282 -1.42 -4.39 -20.21
C LEU A 282 -1.69 -4.41 -18.70
N VAL A 283 -2.12 -3.29 -18.15
CA VAL A 283 -2.62 -3.18 -16.77
C VAL A 283 -4.06 -2.67 -16.77
N THR A 284 -4.93 -3.25 -15.95
CA THR A 284 -6.31 -2.79 -15.77
C THR A 284 -6.73 -2.80 -14.30
N ALA A 285 -7.63 -1.89 -13.92
CA ALA A 285 -8.23 -1.82 -12.59
C ALA A 285 -9.64 -2.46 -12.54
N SER A 286 -9.88 -3.49 -13.35
CA SER A 286 -11.19 -4.17 -13.47
C SER A 286 -11.07 -5.67 -13.27
N TYR A 287 -12.20 -6.29 -12.92
CA TYR A 287 -12.34 -7.75 -12.82
C TYR A 287 -11.93 -8.46 -14.11
N LEU A 288 -11.27 -9.61 -13.98
CA LEU A 288 -10.97 -10.50 -15.08
C LEU A 288 -12.28 -11.13 -15.60
N ASN A 289 -12.67 -10.79 -16.83
CA ASN A 289 -13.84 -11.38 -17.49
C ASN A 289 -13.44 -12.59 -18.35
N ASP A 290 -14.43 -13.36 -18.80
CA ASP A 290 -14.19 -14.57 -19.59
C ASP A 290 -13.51 -14.29 -20.95
N GLU A 291 -13.80 -13.12 -21.55
CA GLU A 291 -13.19 -12.70 -22.81
C GLU A 291 -11.68 -12.50 -22.70
N ILE A 292 -11.20 -11.87 -21.62
CA ILE A 292 -9.76 -11.69 -21.37
C ILE A 292 -9.14 -13.00 -20.88
N ARG A 293 -9.85 -13.78 -20.04
CA ARG A 293 -9.38 -15.09 -19.57
C ARG A 293 -9.08 -16.03 -20.74
N ALA A 294 -9.90 -15.99 -21.80
CA ALA A 294 -9.69 -16.77 -23.01
C ALA A 294 -8.39 -16.44 -23.76
N LEU A 295 -7.80 -15.26 -23.53
CA LEU A 295 -6.57 -14.81 -24.19
C LEU A 295 -5.29 -15.23 -23.45
N HIS A 296 -5.39 -16.04 -22.39
CA HIS A 296 -4.25 -16.40 -21.55
C HIS A 296 -3.12 -17.08 -22.33
N GLU A 297 -3.44 -18.13 -23.11
CA GLU A 297 -2.44 -18.86 -23.91
C GLU A 297 -1.81 -17.97 -24.99
N GLU A 298 -2.59 -17.07 -25.60
CA GLU A 298 -2.08 -16.11 -26.59
C GLU A 298 -1.13 -15.09 -25.96
N ALA A 299 -1.46 -14.59 -24.76
CA ALA A 299 -0.61 -13.66 -24.01
C ALA A 299 0.70 -14.32 -23.55
N GLU A 300 0.64 -15.57 -23.06
CA GLU A 300 1.83 -16.35 -22.72
C GLU A 300 2.70 -16.61 -23.95
N GLY A 301 2.10 -17.01 -25.08
CA GLY A 301 2.81 -17.24 -26.33
C GLY A 301 3.47 -15.99 -26.91
N ALA A 302 2.89 -14.80 -26.65
CA ALA A 302 3.47 -13.52 -27.04
C ALA A 302 4.52 -12.98 -26.04
N GLY A 303 4.65 -13.58 -24.85
CA GLY A 303 5.54 -13.12 -23.79
C GLY A 303 5.06 -11.84 -23.10
N VAL A 304 3.74 -11.62 -23.04
CA VAL A 304 3.14 -10.38 -22.56
C VAL A 304 2.43 -10.61 -21.23
N THR A 305 2.73 -9.78 -20.23
CA THR A 305 1.93 -9.70 -19.00
C THR A 305 0.66 -8.88 -19.20
N ILE A 306 -0.49 -9.48 -18.89
CA ILE A 306 -1.77 -8.80 -18.74
C ILE A 306 -2.17 -8.89 -17.27
N LEU A 307 -2.09 -7.76 -16.57
CA LEU A 307 -2.36 -7.65 -15.14
C LEU A 307 -3.72 -6.98 -14.93
N ASN A 308 -4.68 -7.73 -14.42
CA ASN A 308 -6.01 -7.24 -14.06
C ASN A 308 -6.13 -7.01 -12.56
N GLU A 309 -7.27 -6.49 -12.12
CA GLU A 309 -7.63 -6.42 -10.71
C GLU A 309 -6.64 -5.60 -9.85
N VAL A 310 -6.10 -4.50 -10.41
CA VAL A 310 -5.17 -3.59 -9.71
C VAL A 310 -5.85 -2.24 -9.41
N GLY A 311 -6.84 -2.27 -8.54
CA GLY A 311 -7.55 -1.08 -8.06
C GLY A 311 -7.76 -1.08 -6.55
N LEU A 312 -8.91 -0.57 -6.11
CA LEU A 312 -9.34 -0.64 -4.72
C LEU A 312 -10.04 -1.97 -4.42
N ASP A 313 -11.10 -2.23 -5.16
CA ASP A 313 -11.92 -3.44 -5.14
C ASP A 313 -12.44 -3.63 -6.58
N PRO A 314 -11.82 -4.50 -7.39
CA PRO A 314 -10.77 -5.47 -7.02
C PRO A 314 -9.35 -4.87 -7.01
N GLY A 315 -8.54 -5.20 -6.00
CA GLY A 315 -7.11 -4.89 -5.91
C GLY A 315 -6.55 -4.87 -4.49
N ILE A 316 -6.58 -3.71 -3.82
CA ILE A 316 -6.11 -3.58 -2.43
C ILE A 316 -6.80 -4.60 -1.51
N ASP A 317 -8.07 -4.90 -1.76
CA ASP A 317 -8.79 -5.92 -0.99
C ASP A 317 -8.19 -7.33 -1.16
N HIS A 318 -7.69 -7.69 -2.34
CA HIS A 318 -6.97 -8.95 -2.57
C HIS A 318 -5.66 -9.00 -1.78
N LEU A 319 -4.89 -7.91 -1.83
CA LEU A 319 -3.60 -7.80 -1.15
C LEU A 319 -3.77 -7.96 0.37
N LEU A 320 -4.72 -7.25 0.97
CA LEU A 320 -5.00 -7.31 2.41
C LEU A 320 -5.57 -8.67 2.84
N ALA A 321 -6.44 -9.26 2.02
CA ALA A 321 -7.00 -10.59 2.31
C ALA A 321 -5.90 -11.66 2.30
N LEU A 322 -5.05 -11.68 1.27
CA LEU A 322 -3.96 -12.65 1.13
C LEU A 322 -2.90 -12.48 2.22
N GLU A 323 -2.51 -11.25 2.55
CA GLU A 323 -1.59 -10.96 3.67
C GLU A 323 -2.12 -11.57 4.98
N CYS A 324 -3.39 -11.32 5.31
CA CYS A 324 -4.03 -11.87 6.50
C CYS A 324 -4.08 -13.41 6.48
N PHE A 325 -4.39 -14.01 5.33
CA PHE A 325 -4.46 -15.47 5.21
C PHE A 325 -3.09 -16.12 5.36
N ASP A 326 -2.06 -15.52 4.78
CA ASP A 326 -0.70 -16.02 4.87
C ASP A 326 -0.16 -15.92 6.29
N ASP A 327 -0.44 -14.81 7.01
CA ASP A 327 -0.15 -14.67 8.44
C ASP A 327 -0.77 -15.82 9.26
N VAL A 328 -2.06 -16.10 9.05
CA VAL A 328 -2.76 -17.18 9.76
C VAL A 328 -2.19 -18.56 9.40
N LYS A 329 -1.92 -18.81 8.12
CA LYS A 329 -1.35 -20.09 7.65
C LYS A 329 0.06 -20.31 8.22
N GLN A 330 0.89 -19.27 8.25
CA GLN A 330 2.24 -19.32 8.83
C GLN A 330 2.22 -19.61 10.35
N ALA A 331 1.18 -19.14 11.05
CA ALA A 331 0.95 -19.46 12.45
C ALA A 331 0.37 -20.88 12.68
N GLY A 332 0.13 -21.66 11.61
CA GLY A 332 -0.48 -22.99 11.68
C GLY A 332 -2.00 -22.96 11.87
N GLY A 333 -2.63 -21.79 11.71
CA GLY A 333 -4.07 -21.61 11.77
C GLY A 333 -4.78 -22.00 10.47
N LYS A 334 -6.12 -21.94 10.51
CA LYS A 334 -6.99 -22.17 9.36
C LYS A 334 -8.03 -21.06 9.29
N ILE A 335 -8.37 -20.66 8.07
CA ILE A 335 -9.44 -19.68 7.84
C ILE A 335 -10.79 -20.40 7.91
N GLU A 336 -11.60 -20.08 8.92
CA GLU A 336 -12.96 -20.62 9.10
C GLU A 336 -14.04 -19.73 8.48
N SER A 337 -13.79 -18.43 8.37
CA SER A 337 -14.70 -17.44 7.79
C SER A 337 -13.91 -16.28 7.18
N PHE A 338 -14.39 -15.77 6.04
CA PHE A 338 -13.93 -14.56 5.39
C PHE A 338 -15.13 -13.68 5.01
N ILE A 339 -15.12 -12.44 5.49
CA ILE A 339 -16.14 -11.43 5.18
C ILE A 339 -15.40 -10.14 4.84
N SER A 340 -15.61 -9.60 3.65
CA SER A 340 -15.02 -8.34 3.19
C SER A 340 -16.12 -7.39 2.72
N TRP A 341 -16.10 -6.19 3.27
CA TRP A 341 -17.05 -5.12 2.97
C TRP A 341 -16.29 -3.89 2.46
N CYS A 342 -16.67 -3.37 1.30
CA CYS A 342 -16.04 -2.19 0.70
C CYS A 342 -17.09 -1.18 0.20
N GLY A 343 -16.82 0.12 0.34
CA GLY A 343 -17.68 1.15 -0.21
C GLY A 343 -16.98 2.51 -0.36
N GLY A 344 -16.99 3.04 -1.58
CA GLY A 344 -16.64 4.44 -1.84
C GLY A 344 -17.85 5.33 -1.62
N LEU A 345 -17.93 6.00 -0.48
CA LEU A 345 -19.06 6.83 -0.04
C LEU A 345 -18.64 8.31 0.09
N PRO A 346 -19.57 9.26 0.00
CA PRO A 346 -19.29 10.63 0.43
C PRO A 346 -18.94 10.67 1.93
N ALA A 347 -18.20 11.69 2.35
CA ALA A 347 -18.08 11.98 3.78
C ALA A 347 -19.48 12.18 4.41
N PRO A 348 -19.72 11.78 5.68
CA PRO A 348 -21.06 11.83 6.29
C PRO A 348 -21.76 13.19 6.17
N GLU A 349 -21.04 14.29 6.37
CA GLU A 349 -21.51 15.68 6.23
C GLU A 349 -21.92 16.06 4.81
N CYS A 350 -21.49 15.28 3.81
CA CYS A 350 -21.81 15.44 2.40
C CYS A 350 -22.86 14.42 1.90
N SER A 351 -23.46 13.63 2.79
CA SER A 351 -24.39 12.56 2.44
C SER A 351 -25.86 12.97 2.39
N ASP A 352 -26.19 14.24 2.63
CA ASP A 352 -27.59 14.72 2.66
C ASP A 352 -28.20 14.85 1.25
N ASN A 353 -28.55 13.70 0.67
CA ASN A 353 -29.29 13.57 -0.57
C ASN A 353 -30.12 12.27 -0.55
N PRO A 354 -31.12 12.09 -1.43
CA PRO A 354 -32.03 10.94 -1.38
C PRO A 354 -31.34 9.57 -1.42
N LEU A 355 -30.24 9.44 -2.17
CA LEU A 355 -29.48 8.19 -2.24
C LEU A 355 -28.45 8.06 -1.12
N ARG A 356 -28.17 9.13 -0.36
CA ARG A 356 -27.02 9.22 0.53
C ARG A 356 -25.70 8.86 -0.16
N TYR A 357 -25.61 9.14 -1.46
CA TYR A 357 -24.50 8.73 -2.31
C TYR A 357 -24.09 9.85 -3.27
N LYS A 358 -22.83 9.84 -3.70
CA LYS A 358 -22.32 10.71 -4.76
C LYS A 358 -21.52 9.85 -5.73
N PHE A 359 -21.78 10.03 -7.02
CA PHE A 359 -21.14 9.26 -8.07
C PHE A 359 -19.70 9.74 -8.28
N SER A 360 -18.72 8.92 -7.91
CA SER A 360 -17.28 9.12 -8.21
C SER A 360 -16.81 8.31 -9.43
N TRP A 361 -17.71 7.50 -10.00
CA TRP A 361 -17.53 6.70 -11.21
C TRP A 361 -18.89 6.51 -11.90
N SER A 362 -18.94 5.77 -13.02
CA SER A 362 -20.12 5.66 -13.89
C SER A 362 -21.43 5.32 -13.12
N PRO A 363 -22.43 6.22 -13.10
CA PRO A 363 -23.71 5.99 -12.43
C PRO A 363 -24.45 4.75 -12.97
N ARG A 364 -24.31 4.47 -14.27
CA ARG A 364 -24.88 3.28 -14.91
C ARG A 364 -24.39 2.01 -14.24
N GLY A 365 -23.09 1.91 -13.96
CA GLY A 365 -22.53 0.73 -13.31
C GLY A 365 -22.98 0.60 -11.85
N VAL A 366 -23.06 1.71 -11.11
CA VAL A 366 -23.58 1.71 -9.73
C VAL A 366 -25.01 1.15 -9.68
N LEU A 367 -25.89 1.63 -10.55
CA LEU A 367 -27.30 1.23 -10.56
C LEU A 367 -27.50 -0.19 -11.10
N LEU A 368 -26.82 -0.59 -12.17
CA LEU A 368 -26.97 -1.96 -12.71
C LEU A 368 -26.42 -3.04 -11.78
N ASN A 369 -25.41 -2.71 -10.97
CA ASN A 369 -24.93 -3.64 -9.94
C ASN A 369 -26.03 -4.00 -8.94
N THR A 370 -27.02 -3.12 -8.71
CA THR A 370 -28.15 -3.40 -7.79
C THR A 370 -29.17 -4.39 -8.35
N LEU A 371 -29.12 -4.67 -9.65
CA LEU A 371 -29.93 -5.70 -10.32
C LEU A 371 -29.18 -7.02 -10.48
N SER A 372 -27.88 -7.05 -10.17
CA SER A 372 -27.04 -8.22 -10.42
C SER A 372 -27.35 -9.35 -9.43
N PRO A 373 -27.25 -10.62 -9.84
CA PRO A 373 -27.34 -11.74 -8.91
C PRO A 373 -26.15 -11.72 -7.95
N ALA A 374 -26.31 -12.38 -6.81
CA ALA A 374 -25.21 -12.61 -5.89
C ALA A 374 -25.18 -14.05 -5.37
N LYS A 375 -23.98 -14.55 -5.10
CA LYS A 375 -23.75 -15.92 -4.65
C LYS A 375 -22.60 -15.96 -3.65
N TYR A 376 -22.77 -16.61 -2.52
CA TYR A 376 -21.76 -16.64 -1.46
C TYR A 376 -21.88 -17.87 -0.55
N TYR A 377 -20.86 -18.14 0.26
CA TYR A 377 -20.93 -19.19 1.27
C TYR A 377 -21.37 -18.62 2.62
N HIS A 378 -22.30 -19.29 3.29
CA HIS A 378 -22.69 -19.01 4.67
C HIS A 378 -22.87 -20.31 5.45
N ASN A 379 -22.10 -20.49 6.52
CA ASN A 379 -22.12 -21.67 7.39
C ASN A 379 -22.06 -23.01 6.62
N GLY A 380 -21.23 -23.07 5.58
CA GLY A 380 -21.00 -24.25 4.74
C GLY A 380 -22.00 -24.44 3.61
N GLN A 381 -23.03 -23.60 3.52
CA GLN A 381 -24.05 -23.64 2.47
C GLN A 381 -23.85 -22.52 1.45
N VAL A 382 -24.20 -22.81 0.19
CA VAL A 382 -24.23 -21.80 -0.86
C VAL A 382 -25.56 -21.04 -0.76
N VAL A 383 -25.47 -19.73 -0.61
CA VAL A 383 -26.62 -18.81 -0.71
C VAL A 383 -26.59 -18.19 -2.10
N GLU A 384 -27.71 -18.27 -2.81
CA GLU A 384 -27.90 -17.66 -4.13
C GLU A 384 -29.06 -16.65 -4.08
N ILE A 385 -28.81 -15.48 -4.64
CA ILE A 385 -29.76 -14.38 -4.77
C ILE A 385 -29.93 -14.12 -6.26
N ALA A 386 -31.18 -14.18 -6.72
CA ALA A 386 -31.49 -13.98 -8.12
C ALA A 386 -31.20 -12.53 -8.57
N GLY A 387 -30.93 -12.36 -9.87
CA GLY A 387 -30.89 -11.03 -10.48
C GLY A 387 -32.28 -10.43 -10.64
N GLY A 388 -32.35 -9.14 -10.94
CA GLY A 388 -33.62 -8.43 -11.16
C GLY A 388 -34.10 -7.57 -9.99
N GLY A 389 -33.27 -7.39 -8.96
CA GLY A 389 -33.53 -6.48 -7.84
C GLY A 389 -33.66 -7.15 -6.47
N ASP A 390 -33.77 -8.48 -6.41
CA ASP A 390 -33.86 -9.25 -5.15
C ASP A 390 -32.69 -8.97 -4.19
N LEU A 391 -31.53 -8.59 -4.73
CA LEU A 391 -30.37 -8.17 -3.96
C LEU A 391 -30.69 -7.07 -2.93
N MET A 392 -31.52 -6.09 -3.29
CA MET A 392 -31.89 -4.99 -2.39
C MET A 392 -32.82 -5.43 -1.25
N SER A 393 -33.34 -6.66 -1.29
CA SER A 393 -34.13 -7.26 -0.20
C SER A 393 -33.28 -8.06 0.80
N THR A 394 -31.98 -8.23 0.54
CA THR A 394 -31.06 -9.08 1.34
C THR A 394 -30.06 -8.28 2.18
N VAL A 395 -30.42 -7.02 2.44
CA VAL A 395 -29.56 -6.03 3.07
C VAL A 395 -29.30 -6.38 4.53
N GLN A 396 -28.07 -6.20 4.96
CA GLN A 396 -27.61 -6.40 6.32
C GLN A 396 -27.30 -5.04 6.94
N ASP A 397 -27.83 -4.82 8.14
CA ASP A 397 -27.40 -3.71 8.98
C ASP A 397 -25.98 -3.95 9.49
N LEU A 398 -25.11 -2.94 9.39
CA LEU A 398 -23.71 -3.04 9.78
C LEU A 398 -23.37 -1.98 10.84
N ASP A 399 -23.11 -2.42 12.06
CA ASP A 399 -22.94 -1.57 13.25
C ASP A 399 -21.52 -1.57 13.84
N PHE A 400 -20.56 -2.20 13.13
CA PHE A 400 -19.16 -2.30 13.57
C PHE A 400 -18.43 -0.95 13.67
N LEU A 401 -18.99 0.12 13.08
CA LEU A 401 -18.54 1.51 13.26
C LEU A 401 -19.70 2.36 13.82
N PRO A 402 -19.81 2.54 15.15
CA PRO A 402 -20.96 3.21 15.77
C PRO A 402 -21.25 4.64 15.28
N GLY A 403 -20.26 5.32 14.71
CA GLY A 403 -20.42 6.67 14.14
C GLY A 403 -21.00 6.69 12.72
N PHE A 404 -21.17 5.55 12.06
CA PHE A 404 -21.66 5.45 10.69
C PHE A 404 -22.94 4.61 10.63
N ALA A 405 -23.97 5.14 9.98
CA ALA A 405 -25.19 4.39 9.70
C ALA A 405 -24.98 3.58 8.40
N LEU A 406 -24.37 2.39 8.50
CA LEU A 406 -24.05 1.55 7.35
C LEU A 406 -25.06 0.44 7.14
N GLU A 407 -25.26 0.10 5.87
CA GLU A 407 -25.93 -1.10 5.39
C GLU A 407 -25.05 -1.77 4.34
N GLY A 408 -25.18 -3.08 4.18
CA GLY A 408 -24.41 -3.83 3.19
C GLY A 408 -25.20 -4.92 2.50
N PHE A 409 -24.87 -5.16 1.23
CA PHE A 409 -25.43 -6.27 0.45
C PHE A 409 -24.31 -7.04 -0.29
N PRO A 410 -24.48 -8.36 -0.53
CA PRO A 410 -23.46 -9.18 -1.18
C PRO A 410 -23.11 -8.69 -2.60
N ASN A 411 -21.87 -8.92 -3.03
CA ASN A 411 -21.37 -8.55 -4.35
C ASN A 411 -21.11 -9.77 -5.22
N ARG A 412 -21.81 -9.85 -6.37
CA ARG A 412 -21.53 -10.83 -7.44
C ARG A 412 -21.34 -12.25 -6.87
N ASP A 413 -20.37 -13.00 -7.37
CA ASP A 413 -20.04 -14.33 -6.88
C ASP A 413 -18.81 -14.30 -5.96
N SER A 414 -19.03 -14.61 -4.69
CA SER A 414 -17.99 -14.77 -3.67
C SER A 414 -17.47 -16.22 -3.59
N THR A 415 -18.16 -17.20 -4.15
CA THR A 415 -17.81 -18.63 -3.98
C THR A 415 -16.50 -19.01 -4.63
N MET A 416 -16.17 -18.37 -5.76
CA MET A 416 -14.90 -18.55 -6.46
C MET A 416 -13.66 -18.20 -5.62
N TYR A 417 -13.79 -17.30 -4.63
CA TYR A 417 -12.67 -16.88 -3.78
C TYR A 417 -12.22 -17.96 -2.81
N ARG A 418 -13.01 -19.02 -2.61
CA ARG A 418 -12.58 -20.20 -1.84
C ARG A 418 -11.31 -20.82 -2.42
N ASP A 419 -11.31 -20.98 -3.75
CA ASP A 419 -10.22 -21.59 -4.48
C ASP A 419 -9.14 -20.56 -4.80
N LEU A 420 -9.51 -19.36 -5.26
CA LEU A 420 -8.55 -18.31 -5.63
C LEU A 420 -7.66 -17.88 -4.46
N TYR A 421 -8.19 -17.81 -3.24
CA TYR A 421 -7.40 -17.46 -2.05
C TYR A 421 -6.83 -18.67 -1.30
N GLY A 422 -7.10 -19.89 -1.77
CA GLY A 422 -6.67 -21.12 -1.12
C GLY A 422 -7.18 -21.23 0.33
N ILE A 423 -8.48 -20.98 0.54
CA ILE A 423 -9.15 -21.07 1.86
C ILE A 423 -10.26 -22.13 1.87
N PRO A 424 -9.97 -23.40 1.53
CA PRO A 424 -10.99 -24.44 1.35
C PRO A 424 -11.76 -24.78 2.63
N ASN A 425 -11.24 -24.43 3.82
CA ASN A 425 -11.90 -24.70 5.10
C ASN A 425 -12.91 -23.60 5.51
N ALA A 426 -12.94 -22.46 4.80
CA ALA A 426 -13.82 -21.37 5.16
C ALA A 426 -15.28 -21.76 4.88
N SER A 427 -16.07 -21.80 5.94
CA SER A 427 -17.50 -22.12 5.91
C SER A 427 -18.35 -20.92 5.47
N THR A 428 -17.84 -19.71 5.68
CA THR A 428 -18.49 -18.46 5.28
C THR A 428 -17.50 -17.65 4.45
N ILE A 429 -17.89 -17.26 3.23
CA ILE A 429 -17.09 -16.47 2.30
C ILE A 429 -18.02 -15.47 1.65
N LEU A 430 -17.90 -14.20 2.03
CA LEU A 430 -18.74 -13.11 1.54
C LEU A 430 -17.88 -11.90 1.20
N ARG A 431 -18.00 -11.41 -0.03
CA ARG A 431 -17.59 -10.05 -0.41
C ARG A 431 -18.86 -9.23 -0.65
N GLY A 432 -18.89 -8.00 -0.18
CA GLY A 432 -20.09 -7.17 -0.25
C GLY A 432 -19.82 -5.67 -0.33
N THR A 433 -20.85 -4.93 -0.76
CA THR A 433 -20.81 -3.48 -0.89
C THR A 433 -21.36 -2.82 0.37
N LEU A 434 -20.69 -1.77 0.85
CA LEU A 434 -21.17 -0.86 1.88
C LEU A 434 -21.90 0.34 1.28
N ARG A 435 -23.02 0.73 1.90
CA ARG A 435 -23.74 1.97 1.66
C ARG A 435 -24.16 2.61 2.99
N PHE A 436 -24.53 3.89 2.92
CA PHE A 436 -25.26 4.50 4.02
C PHE A 436 -26.68 3.97 4.04
N LYS A 437 -27.23 3.77 5.24
CA LYS A 437 -28.60 3.26 5.44
C LYS A 437 -29.59 3.98 4.55
N GLY A 438 -30.54 3.26 3.95
CA GLY A 438 -31.63 3.73 3.08
C GLY A 438 -31.23 4.09 1.64
N PHE A 439 -29.99 3.82 1.24
CA PHE A 439 -29.63 3.76 -0.18
C PHE A 439 -30.44 2.65 -0.85
N THR A 440 -30.47 1.46 -0.24
CA THR A 440 -31.15 0.27 -0.78
C THR A 440 -32.65 0.47 -0.89
N ASP A 441 -33.29 1.09 0.11
CA ASP A 441 -34.73 1.43 0.07
C ASP A 441 -35.05 2.33 -1.13
N THR A 442 -34.22 3.35 -1.35
CA THR A 442 -34.40 4.31 -2.44
C THR A 442 -34.20 3.63 -3.80
N VAL A 443 -33.16 2.81 -3.94
CA VAL A 443 -32.89 2.09 -5.18
C VAL A 443 -33.97 1.04 -5.46
N GLN A 444 -34.46 0.34 -4.46
CA GLN A 444 -35.54 -0.63 -4.60
C GLN A 444 -36.83 0.05 -5.11
N ALA A 445 -37.15 1.24 -4.60
CA ALA A 445 -38.25 2.04 -5.14
C ALA A 445 -38.05 2.41 -6.62
N LEU A 446 -36.82 2.79 -7.03
CA LEU A 446 -36.50 3.06 -8.43
C LEU A 446 -36.63 1.81 -9.32
N GLN A 447 -36.26 0.64 -8.80
CA GLN A 447 -36.42 -0.64 -9.49
C GLN A 447 -37.91 -0.97 -9.69
N TYR A 448 -38.75 -0.81 -8.65
CA TYR A 448 -40.19 -1.03 -8.75
C TYR A 448 -40.88 -0.07 -9.72
N LEU A 449 -40.36 1.15 -9.89
CA LEU A 449 -40.87 2.11 -10.89
C LEU A 449 -40.39 1.81 -12.31
N GLY A 450 -39.55 0.80 -12.53
CA GLY A 450 -38.95 0.51 -13.85
C GLY A 450 -37.98 1.59 -14.32
N LEU A 451 -37.40 2.38 -13.40
CA LEU A 451 -36.42 3.42 -13.73
C LEU A 451 -35.00 2.85 -13.86
N VAL A 452 -34.75 1.66 -13.32
CA VAL A 452 -33.49 0.93 -13.44
C VAL A 452 -33.74 -0.31 -14.30
N ASP A 453 -33.56 -0.19 -15.61
CA ASP A 453 -33.70 -1.28 -16.57
C ASP A 453 -32.54 -1.20 -17.58
N PRO A 454 -31.77 -2.29 -17.80
CA PRO A 454 -30.72 -2.31 -18.81
C PRO A 454 -31.24 -2.26 -20.25
N ASN A 455 -32.51 -2.59 -20.49
CA ASN A 455 -33.09 -2.70 -21.81
C ASN A 455 -33.53 -1.33 -22.36
N PRO A 456 -33.34 -1.07 -23.67
CA PRO A 456 -33.86 0.14 -24.30
C PRO A 456 -35.37 0.24 -24.16
N HIS A 457 -35.86 1.39 -23.71
CA HIS A 457 -37.28 1.68 -23.68
C HIS A 457 -37.70 2.45 -24.95
N PRO A 458 -38.78 2.07 -25.65
CA PRO A 458 -39.20 2.73 -26.89
C PRO A 458 -39.39 4.26 -26.77
N SER A 459 -39.89 4.72 -25.62
CA SER A 459 -40.07 6.16 -25.35
C SER A 459 -38.76 6.95 -25.18
N LEU A 460 -37.61 6.28 -25.06
CA LEU A 460 -36.28 6.89 -24.90
C LEU A 460 -35.40 6.65 -26.14
N HIS A 461 -36.01 6.34 -27.29
CA HIS A 461 -35.28 6.13 -28.52
C HIS A 461 -34.54 7.42 -28.94
N PRO A 462 -33.26 7.38 -29.34
CA PRO A 462 -32.48 8.59 -29.68
C PRO A 462 -33.08 9.45 -30.81
N ASN A 463 -33.82 8.81 -31.72
CA ASN A 463 -34.54 9.49 -32.81
C ASN A 463 -36.02 9.79 -32.48
N GLY A 464 -36.44 9.62 -31.22
CA GLY A 464 -37.79 9.91 -30.75
C GLY A 464 -37.99 11.41 -30.45
N PRO A 465 -39.24 11.84 -30.18
CA PRO A 465 -39.50 13.19 -29.70
C PRO A 465 -38.94 13.39 -28.29
N ASP A 466 -38.51 14.61 -27.98
CA ASP A 466 -38.15 14.99 -26.62
C ASP A 466 -39.36 14.80 -25.69
N ILE A 467 -39.15 14.12 -24.56
CA ILE A 467 -40.17 13.91 -23.54
C ILE A 467 -39.75 14.55 -22.22
N THR A 468 -40.74 14.98 -21.42
CA THR A 468 -40.48 15.46 -20.06
C THR A 468 -40.34 14.29 -19.07
N TRP A 469 -39.69 14.53 -17.93
CA TRP A 469 -39.63 13.55 -16.83
C TRP A 469 -41.03 13.14 -16.35
N VAL A 470 -41.98 14.07 -16.29
CA VAL A 470 -43.38 13.78 -15.91
C VAL A 470 -44.01 12.81 -16.91
N THR A 471 -43.84 13.08 -18.21
CA THR A 471 -44.33 12.21 -19.28
C THR A 471 -43.70 10.81 -19.19
N ARG A 472 -42.38 10.73 -18.93
CA ARG A 472 -41.67 9.45 -18.76
C ARG A 472 -42.24 8.63 -17.60
N ILE A 473 -42.44 9.25 -16.45
CA ILE A 473 -43.00 8.58 -15.27
C ILE A 473 -44.42 8.08 -15.58
N ILE A 474 -45.26 8.90 -16.22
CA ILE A 474 -46.61 8.48 -16.64
C ILE A 474 -46.56 7.25 -17.56
N TYR A 475 -45.66 7.23 -18.55
CA TYR A 475 -45.51 6.07 -19.43
C TYR A 475 -45.13 4.80 -18.66
N LEU A 476 -44.23 4.89 -17.69
CA LEU A 476 -43.89 3.74 -16.85
C LEU A 476 -45.10 3.22 -16.06
N PHE A 477 -45.91 4.11 -15.48
CA PHE A 477 -47.12 3.71 -14.75
C PHE A 477 -48.21 3.09 -15.63
N ILE A 478 -48.40 3.57 -16.86
CA ILE A 478 -49.42 3.01 -17.77
C ILE A 478 -49.11 1.55 -18.14
N TYR A 479 -47.83 1.20 -18.28
CA TYR A 479 -47.41 -0.17 -18.57
C TYR A 479 -47.48 -1.12 -17.35
N PHE A 480 -47.63 -0.61 -16.13
CA PHE A 480 -47.77 -1.41 -14.91
C PHE A 480 -49.22 -1.73 -14.52
N VAL A 481 -50.21 -1.01 -15.09
CA VAL A 481 -51.65 -1.13 -14.74
C VAL A 481 -52.42 -2.05 -15.72
N TRP A 482 -51.76 -2.56 -16.75
CA TRP A 482 -52.26 -3.60 -17.66
C TRP A 482 -51.37 -4.84 -17.55
#